data_AF-A0A7R9PUA6-F1
#
_entry.id   AF-A0A7R9PUA6-F1
#
_cell.length_a   1.000
_cell.length_b   1.000
_cell.length_c   1.000
_cell.angle_alpha   90.00
_cell.angle_beta   90.00
_cell.angle_gamma   90.00
#
_symmetry.space_group_name_H-M   'P 1'
#
loop_
_entity.id
_entity.type
_entity.pdbx_description
1 polymer ?
#
loop_
_entity_poly.entity_id
_entity_poly.type
_entity_poly.pdbx_seq_one_letter_code
_entity_poly.pdbx_strand_id
1 'polypeptide(L)'
;MAKLITSDNVCEDGSDIFHDDYYDICYKYYSGVADYHKMVKECNALNDSSLPTINSKAEQDFLINMMIKYKMVESVWLDASIKDKHIVWSDRSSGEYENWMSGRPVNNDNCVEMLADEVNRGKWEDQPCSKLNGYICKRVVMWSDQETARLIRDSRRMLDGAISKIGTLEKDLGAKITQLEQTQVPIGFLYVQLPDQAEPKTLWPAYTWSDVTATYGQRVLKMVA
;
A
#
# COMPACT_ATOMS: atom_id res chain seq x y z
N MET A 1 4.99 -7.14 13.18
CA MET A 1 5.23 -5.93 12.36
C MET A 1 6.72 -5.89 12.07
N ALA A 2 7.13 -6.17 10.83
CA ALA A 2 8.54 -6.06 10.47
C ALA A 2 8.86 -4.58 10.30
N LYS A 3 9.71 -4.03 11.18
CA LYS A 3 10.37 -2.75 10.92
C LYS A 3 11.24 -2.95 9.68
N LEU A 4 10.93 -2.26 8.60
CA LEU A 4 11.84 -2.11 7.47
C LEU A 4 13.16 -1.57 8.02
N ILE A 5 14.24 -2.27 7.69
CA ILE A 5 15.60 -1.87 8.02
C ILE A 5 15.85 -0.61 7.19
N THR A 6 15.79 0.56 7.81
CA THR A 6 16.29 1.81 7.22
C THR A 6 17.79 1.63 7.07
N SER A 7 18.27 1.40 5.84
CA SER A 7 19.70 1.52 5.58
C SER A 7 20.12 2.95 5.87
N ASP A 8 21.26 3.09 6.53
CA ASP A 8 21.83 4.37 6.91
C ASP A 8 21.97 5.27 5.67
N ASN A 9 21.38 6.48 5.75
CA ASN A 9 21.47 7.60 4.79
C ASN A 9 21.02 7.32 3.35
N VAL A 10 19.73 7.02 3.18
CA VAL A 10 18.98 7.01 1.90
C VAL A 10 19.15 8.31 1.10
N CYS A 11 19.23 9.45 1.80
CA CYS A 11 19.47 10.76 1.22
C CYS A 11 20.78 11.37 1.72
N GLU A 12 21.40 12.22 0.90
CA GLU A 12 22.59 12.96 1.28
C GLU A 12 22.31 13.95 2.41
N ASP A 13 23.34 14.27 3.19
CA ASP A 13 23.25 15.28 4.25
C ASP A 13 22.69 16.61 3.72
N GLY A 14 21.75 17.17 4.48
CA GLY A 14 21.04 18.41 4.15
C GLY A 14 19.88 18.24 3.17
N SER A 15 19.55 17.00 2.76
CA SER A 15 18.33 16.72 1.98
C SER A 15 17.14 16.48 2.91
N ASP A 16 15.95 16.88 2.46
CA ASP A 16 14.67 16.50 3.04
C ASP A 16 14.10 15.28 2.28
N ILE A 17 13.45 14.37 3.00
CA ILE A 17 12.91 13.12 2.44
C ILE A 17 11.40 13.22 2.33
N PHE A 18 10.88 12.99 1.14
CA PHE A 18 9.46 12.78 0.88
C PHE A 18 9.21 11.29 0.66
N HIS A 19 8.36 10.69 1.50
CA HIS A 19 7.94 9.30 1.37
C HIS A 19 6.72 9.24 0.45
N ASP A 20 6.93 8.82 -0.80
CA ASP A 20 5.84 8.51 -1.73
C ASP A 20 5.33 7.08 -1.51
N ASP A 21 4.19 6.74 -2.10
CA ASP A 21 3.59 5.40 -1.99
C ASP A 21 4.52 4.29 -2.50
N TYR A 22 5.43 4.62 -3.42
CA TYR A 22 6.29 3.66 -4.11
C TYR A 22 7.80 3.82 -3.83
N TYR A 23 8.26 5.04 -3.54
CA TYR A 23 9.69 5.33 -3.43
C TYR A 23 9.95 6.49 -2.48
N ASP A 24 11.14 6.50 -1.88
CA ASP A 24 11.62 7.67 -1.15
C ASP A 24 12.21 8.67 -2.16
N ILE A 25 11.88 9.94 -2.01
CA ILE A 25 12.39 11.03 -2.85
C ILE A 25 13.21 11.98 -1.97
N CYS A 26 14.45 12.22 -2.36
CA CYS A 26 15.30 13.22 -1.74
C CYS A 26 15.13 14.57 -2.44
N TYR A 27 14.91 15.62 -1.65
CA TYR A 27 14.84 16.99 -2.09
C TYR A 27 15.93 17.82 -1.42
N LYS A 28 16.68 18.60 -2.20
CA LYS A 28 17.72 19.47 -1.67
C LYS A 28 17.64 20.86 -2.27
N TYR A 29 17.55 21.86 -1.40
CA TYR A 29 17.60 23.27 -1.78
C TYR A 29 19.05 23.74 -1.86
N TYR A 30 19.36 24.50 -2.91
CA TYR A 30 20.67 25.12 -3.12
C TYR A 30 20.52 26.64 -3.19
N SER A 31 21.37 27.35 -2.45
CA SER A 31 21.40 28.82 -2.49
C SER A 31 22.02 29.29 -3.82
N GLY A 32 21.30 30.09 -4.59
CA GLY A 32 21.77 30.67 -5.85
C GLY A 32 20.63 30.86 -6.84
N VAL A 33 20.85 31.70 -7.85
CA VAL A 33 19.87 31.93 -8.91
C VAL A 33 20.51 31.83 -10.29
N ALA A 34 19.78 31.27 -11.26
CA ALA A 34 20.19 31.17 -12.66
C ALA A 34 18.99 30.92 -13.58
N ASP A 35 19.24 30.95 -14.89
CA ASP A 35 18.29 30.52 -15.90
C ASP A 35 17.95 29.03 -15.81
N TYR A 36 16.81 28.66 -16.40
CA TYR A 36 16.27 27.30 -16.33
C TYR A 36 17.27 26.25 -16.83
N HIS A 37 17.90 26.51 -17.99
CA HIS A 37 18.77 25.52 -18.63
C HIS A 37 20.03 25.26 -17.81
N LYS A 38 20.57 26.30 -17.17
CA LYS A 38 21.68 26.15 -16.22
C LYS A 38 21.27 25.33 -15.00
N MET A 39 20.09 25.58 -14.42
CA MET A 39 19.63 24.84 -13.24
C MET A 39 19.31 23.37 -13.53
N VAL A 40 18.71 23.07 -14.69
CA VAL A 40 18.56 21.68 -15.17
C VAL A 40 19.93 20.98 -15.22
N LYS A 41 20.93 21.63 -15.81
CA LYS A 41 22.29 21.07 -15.91
C LYS A 41 22.94 20.86 -14.54
N GLU A 42 22.74 21.78 -13.60
CA GLU A 42 23.26 21.65 -12.24
C GLU A 42 22.64 20.47 -11.49
N CYS A 43 21.31 20.31 -11.51
CA CYS A 43 20.69 19.14 -10.87
C CYS A 43 21.07 17.83 -11.56
N ASN A 44 21.10 17.79 -12.90
CA ASN A 44 21.46 16.57 -13.63
C ASN A 44 22.91 16.15 -13.44
N ALA A 45 23.80 17.05 -13.00
CA ALA A 45 25.17 16.71 -12.66
C ALA A 45 25.32 16.03 -11.28
N LEU A 46 24.24 15.94 -10.50
CA LEU A 46 24.24 15.44 -9.13
C LEU A 46 23.52 14.10 -9.03
N ASN A 47 24.26 12.98 -8.98
CA ASN A 47 23.75 11.66 -8.56
C ASN A 47 22.35 11.29 -9.11
N ASP A 48 22.15 11.36 -10.43
CA ASP A 48 20.86 11.07 -11.07
C ASP A 48 19.67 11.92 -10.58
N SER A 49 19.94 13.15 -10.12
CA SER A 49 18.93 14.13 -9.73
C SER A 49 18.45 14.93 -10.95
N SER A 50 17.32 15.62 -10.78
CA SER A 50 16.72 16.52 -11.76
C SER A 50 16.10 17.72 -11.05
N LEU A 51 15.58 18.69 -11.79
CA LEU A 51 14.66 19.67 -11.19
C LEU A 51 13.37 18.95 -10.75
N PRO A 52 12.59 19.50 -9.81
CA PRO A 52 11.39 18.86 -9.32
C PRO A 52 10.29 18.80 -10.38
N THR A 53 9.83 17.58 -10.66
CA THR A 53 8.48 17.31 -11.16
C THR A 53 7.50 17.16 -10.00
N ILE A 54 6.23 17.54 -10.20
CA ILE A 54 5.22 17.48 -9.14
C ILE A 54 3.99 16.72 -9.65
N ASN A 55 3.78 15.53 -9.10
CA ASN A 55 2.79 14.56 -9.57
C ASN A 55 1.62 14.35 -8.59
N SER A 56 1.69 14.94 -7.38
CA SER A 56 0.63 14.83 -6.39
C SER A 56 0.50 16.08 -5.52
N LYS A 57 -0.68 16.24 -4.90
CA LYS A 57 -0.90 17.30 -3.90
C LYS A 57 0.03 17.13 -2.68
N ALA A 58 0.30 15.89 -2.26
CA ALA A 58 1.16 15.63 -1.11
C ALA A 58 2.61 16.09 -1.38
N GLU A 59 3.12 15.82 -2.58
CA GLU A 59 4.44 16.30 -3.03
C GLU A 59 4.49 17.83 -3.14
N GLN A 60 3.42 18.45 -3.66
CA GLN A 60 3.30 19.91 -3.69
C GLN A 60 3.34 20.53 -2.28
N ASP A 61 2.55 20.01 -1.34
CA ASP A 61 2.48 20.51 0.02
C ASP A 61 3.84 20.35 0.74
N PHE A 62 4.54 19.24 0.48
CA PHE A 62 5.88 19.00 0.98
C PHE A 62 6.86 20.08 0.50
N LEU A 63 6.87 20.38 -0.80
CA LEU A 63 7.74 21.42 -1.37
C LEU A 63 7.42 22.81 -0.81
N ILE A 64 6.13 23.15 -0.61
CA ILE A 64 5.72 24.40 0.05
C ILE A 64 6.28 24.50 1.47
N ASN A 65 6.16 23.43 2.25
CA ASN A 65 6.72 23.38 3.61
C ASN A 65 8.23 23.52 3.60
N MET A 66 8.90 22.94 2.61
CA MET A 66 10.34 23.08 2.43
C MET A 66 10.73 24.54 2.13
N MET A 67 9.98 25.23 1.26
CA MET A 67 10.19 26.66 0.97
C MET A 67 10.04 27.52 2.23
N ILE A 68 9.05 27.23 3.07
CA ILE A 68 8.84 27.92 4.35
C ILE A 68 10.00 27.63 5.31
N LYS A 69 10.41 26.37 5.44
CA LYS A 69 11.51 25.91 6.31
C LYS A 69 12.81 26.65 5.99
N TYR A 70 13.16 26.75 4.71
CA TYR A 70 14.39 27.41 4.25
C TYR A 70 14.23 28.91 3.99
N LYS A 71 13.06 29.49 4.29
CA LYS A 71 12.75 30.92 4.10
C LYS A 71 13.07 31.40 2.68
N MET A 72 12.72 30.59 1.69
CA MET A 72 12.98 30.90 0.29
C MET A 72 12.11 32.08 -0.14
N VAL A 73 12.76 33.10 -0.71
CA VAL A 73 12.10 34.31 -1.22
C VAL A 73 12.03 34.35 -2.74
N GLU A 74 12.94 33.63 -3.40
CA GLU A 74 12.95 33.48 -4.85
C GLU A 74 12.06 32.31 -5.26
N SER A 75 11.30 32.49 -6.33
CA SER A 75 10.63 31.40 -7.03
C SER A 75 11.66 30.36 -7.49
N VAL A 76 11.21 29.12 -7.67
CA VAL A 76 12.10 28.02 -8.09
C VAL A 76 11.66 27.39 -9.39
N TRP A 77 12.62 26.97 -10.20
CA TRP A 77 12.33 26.24 -11.42
C TRP A 77 11.77 24.84 -11.14
N LEU A 78 10.78 24.45 -11.93
CA LEU A 78 10.24 23.09 -12.01
C LEU A 78 10.70 22.43 -13.30
N ASP A 79 10.80 21.10 -13.33
CA ASP A 79 11.25 20.38 -14.52
C ASP A 79 10.12 20.16 -15.54
N ALA A 80 9.64 21.26 -16.11
CA ALA A 80 8.56 21.26 -17.06
C ALA A 80 8.69 22.36 -18.11
N SER A 81 8.04 22.11 -19.25
CA SER A 81 7.82 23.07 -20.32
C SER A 81 6.32 23.21 -20.63
N ILE A 82 5.94 24.28 -21.32
CA ILE A 82 4.57 24.47 -21.81
C ILE A 82 4.48 24.14 -23.30
N LYS A 83 3.56 23.25 -23.65
CA LYS A 83 3.21 22.92 -25.04
C LYS A 83 1.69 22.98 -25.21
N ASP A 84 1.22 23.75 -26.19
CA ASP A 84 -0.21 23.91 -26.48
C ASP A 84 -1.05 24.29 -25.24
N LYS A 85 -0.51 25.15 -24.37
CA LYS A 85 -1.07 25.54 -23.06
C LYS A 85 -1.21 24.40 -22.02
N HIS A 86 -0.56 23.27 -22.25
CA HIS A 86 -0.48 22.18 -21.30
C HIS A 86 0.93 22.04 -20.74
N ILE A 87 1.01 21.59 -19.49
CA ILE A 87 2.29 21.24 -18.88
C ILE A 87 2.83 19.96 -19.51
N VAL A 88 4.13 19.94 -19.76
CA VAL A 88 4.87 18.74 -20.16
C VAL A 88 6.03 18.56 -19.20
N TRP A 89 5.87 17.61 -18.28
CA TRP A 89 6.90 17.23 -17.32
C TRP A 89 8.04 16.47 -18.01
N SER A 90 9.28 16.75 -17.61
CA SER A 90 10.47 16.09 -18.16
C SER A 90 10.54 14.60 -17.84
N ASP A 91 9.93 14.16 -16.73
CA ASP A 91 9.82 12.74 -16.35
C ASP A 91 8.73 11.97 -17.14
N ARG A 92 7.99 12.66 -18.01
CA ARG A 92 6.87 12.14 -18.81
C ARG A 92 5.67 11.68 -17.97
N SER A 93 5.50 12.18 -16.75
CA SER A 93 4.27 11.97 -15.99
C SER A 93 3.06 12.58 -16.72
N SER A 94 1.86 12.07 -16.42
CA SER A 94 0.63 12.42 -17.15
C SER A 94 0.18 13.88 -16.98
N GLY A 95 0.73 14.61 -16.01
CA GLY A 95 0.31 15.98 -15.72
C GLY A 95 -1.09 16.10 -15.12
N GLU A 96 -1.63 15.02 -14.53
CA GLU A 96 -2.97 15.03 -13.92
C GLU A 96 -3.10 15.98 -12.73
N TYR A 97 -2.01 16.15 -11.98
CA TYR A 97 -1.94 17.13 -10.91
C TYR A 97 -1.48 18.48 -11.46
N GLU A 98 -2.27 19.53 -11.20
CA GLU A 98 -1.93 20.89 -11.57
C GLU A 98 -2.13 21.86 -10.40
N ASN A 99 -1.22 22.83 -10.24
CA ASN A 99 -1.32 23.88 -9.22
C ASN A 99 -1.06 25.29 -9.79
N TRP A 100 -1.56 25.54 -10.99
CA TRP A 100 -1.42 26.83 -11.67
C TRP A 100 -1.97 28.01 -10.85
N MET A 101 -1.29 29.15 -10.95
CA MET A 101 -1.86 30.46 -10.62
C MET A 101 -3.04 30.74 -11.55
N SER A 102 -4.03 31.48 -11.07
CA SER A 102 -5.20 31.85 -11.88
C SER A 102 -4.79 32.52 -13.20
N GLY A 103 -5.29 32.01 -14.32
CA GLY A 103 -5.01 32.53 -15.65
C GLY A 103 -3.71 32.02 -16.29
N ARG A 104 -3.00 31.07 -15.67
CA ARG A 104 -1.80 30.43 -16.21
C ARG A 104 -2.10 29.01 -16.74
N PRO A 105 -1.33 28.50 -17.72
CA PRO A 105 -0.24 29.16 -18.45
C PRO A 105 -0.74 30.14 -19.53
N VAL A 106 0.08 31.15 -19.87
CA VAL A 106 -0.28 32.18 -20.87
C VAL A 106 0.42 31.96 -22.21
N ASN A 107 1.73 31.65 -22.19
CA ASN A 107 2.52 31.50 -23.42
C ASN A 107 3.03 30.06 -23.60
N ASN A 108 3.10 29.64 -24.86
CA ASN A 108 3.80 28.41 -25.24
C ASN A 108 5.32 28.64 -25.18
N ASP A 109 6.09 27.55 -25.03
CA ASP A 109 7.56 27.54 -25.02
C ASP A 109 8.23 28.25 -23.82
N ASN A 110 7.45 28.62 -22.81
CA ASN A 110 7.95 29.08 -21.53
C ASN A 110 8.34 27.91 -20.60
N CYS A 111 9.19 28.24 -19.64
CA CYS A 111 9.56 27.34 -18.54
C CYS A 111 8.65 27.59 -17.33
N VAL A 112 8.55 26.61 -16.44
CA VAL A 112 7.61 26.66 -15.32
C VAL A 112 8.34 26.93 -14.01
N GLU A 113 7.90 27.95 -13.28
CA GLU A 113 8.36 28.22 -11.92
C GLU A 113 7.27 27.95 -10.88
N MET A 114 7.69 27.61 -9.67
CA MET A 114 6.86 27.58 -8.47
C MET A 114 7.14 28.82 -7.63
N LEU A 115 6.08 29.56 -7.33
CA LEU A 115 6.15 30.87 -6.70
C LEU A 115 6.48 30.79 -5.20
N ALA A 116 7.33 31.69 -4.73
CA ALA A 116 7.71 31.80 -3.31
C ALA A 116 7.02 32.96 -2.56
N ASP A 117 6.34 33.85 -3.30
CA ASP A 117 5.72 35.06 -2.75
C ASP A 117 4.62 34.74 -1.72
N GLU A 118 4.31 35.71 -0.87
CA GLU A 118 3.38 35.50 0.25
C GLU A 118 1.94 35.20 -0.18
N VAL A 119 1.53 35.65 -1.37
CA VAL A 119 0.15 35.56 -1.83
C VAL A 119 -0.11 34.25 -2.58
N ASN A 120 0.83 33.83 -3.42
CA ASN A 120 0.69 32.71 -4.33
C ASN A 120 1.68 31.58 -4.08
N ARG A 121 2.27 31.51 -2.88
CA ARG A 121 3.25 30.48 -2.52
C ARG A 121 2.82 29.08 -2.97
N GLY A 122 3.71 28.42 -3.71
CA GLY A 122 3.49 27.07 -4.24
C GLY A 122 2.72 27.00 -5.55
N LYS A 123 2.08 28.10 -6.00
CA LYS A 123 1.41 28.14 -7.30
C LYS A 123 2.42 28.19 -8.43
N TRP A 124 1.99 27.72 -9.60
CA TRP A 124 2.85 27.66 -10.78
C TRP A 124 2.56 28.79 -11.75
N GLU A 125 3.61 29.26 -12.42
CA GLU A 125 3.53 30.30 -13.44
C GLU A 125 4.51 29.99 -14.58
N ASP A 126 4.11 30.32 -15.80
CA ASP A 126 4.99 30.24 -16.98
C ASP A 126 5.81 31.52 -17.12
N GLN A 127 7.14 31.38 -17.25
CA GLN A 127 8.07 32.49 -17.40
C GLN A 127 9.08 32.23 -18.52
N PRO A 128 9.66 33.30 -19.11
CA PRO A 128 10.79 33.15 -20.02
C PRO A 128 11.91 32.37 -19.34
N CYS A 129 12.42 31.33 -20.01
CA CYS A 129 13.44 30.43 -19.46
C CYS A 129 14.75 31.12 -19.07
N SER A 130 14.97 32.35 -19.54
CA SER A 130 16.12 33.21 -19.19
C SER A 130 15.97 33.97 -17.86
N LYS A 131 14.80 33.91 -17.19
CA LYS A 131 14.60 34.51 -15.86
C LYS A 131 15.57 33.86 -14.86
N LEU A 132 16.07 34.63 -13.90
CA LEU A 132 16.92 34.09 -12.85
C LEU A 132 16.03 33.68 -11.67
N ASN A 133 16.03 32.39 -11.35
CA ASN A 133 15.27 31.83 -10.22
C ASN A 133 16.16 30.89 -9.40
N GLY A 134 15.70 30.60 -8.18
CA GLY A 134 16.28 29.55 -7.35
C GLY A 134 15.98 28.15 -7.90
N TYR A 135 16.49 27.14 -7.20
CA TYR A 135 16.28 25.75 -7.58
C TYR A 135 16.32 24.81 -6.39
N ILE A 136 15.61 23.71 -6.58
CA ILE A 136 15.62 22.53 -5.73
C ILE A 136 16.01 21.39 -6.66
N CYS A 137 16.81 20.44 -6.19
CA CYS A 137 17.01 19.18 -6.92
C CYS A 137 16.21 18.05 -6.28
N LYS A 138 15.64 17.22 -7.13
CA LYS A 138 14.85 16.02 -6.82
C LYS A 138 15.63 14.78 -7.23
N ARG A 139 15.77 13.81 -6.33
CA ARG A 139 16.36 12.49 -6.61
C ARG A 139 15.43 11.38 -6.12
N VAL A 140 14.99 10.52 -7.03
CA VAL A 140 14.21 9.34 -6.65
C VAL A 140 15.16 8.25 -6.18
N VAL A 141 14.94 7.73 -4.98
CA VAL A 141 15.73 6.62 -4.45
C VAL A 141 15.11 5.33 -4.92
N MET A 142 15.64 4.84 -6.04
CA MET A 142 15.38 3.48 -6.50
C MET A 142 16.08 2.51 -5.55
N TRP A 143 15.32 1.63 -4.92
CA TRP A 143 15.86 0.56 -4.10
C TRP A 143 16.83 -0.27 -4.94
N SER A 144 18.00 -0.60 -4.40
CA SER A 144 18.97 -1.39 -5.15
C SER A 144 18.38 -2.77 -5.51
N ASP A 145 18.83 -3.37 -6.62
CA ASP A 145 18.43 -4.73 -7.00
C ASP A 145 18.65 -5.73 -5.86
N GLN A 146 19.68 -5.51 -5.03
CA GLN A 146 19.98 -6.34 -3.86
C GLN A 146 18.94 -6.17 -2.73
N GLU A 147 18.53 -4.94 -2.42
CA GLU A 147 17.51 -4.68 -1.39
C GLU A 147 16.14 -5.18 -1.85
N THR A 148 15.79 -4.95 -3.12
CA THR A 148 14.57 -5.48 -3.73
C THR A 148 14.57 -7.01 -3.68
N ALA A 149 15.67 -7.67 -4.04
CA ALA A 149 15.80 -9.13 -3.95
C ALA A 149 15.73 -9.64 -2.51
N ARG A 150 16.21 -8.87 -1.52
CA ARG A 150 16.10 -9.19 -0.10
C ARG A 150 14.63 -9.14 0.35
N LEU A 151 13.91 -8.06 0.03
CA LEU A 151 12.50 -7.90 0.37
C LEU A 151 11.62 -8.98 -0.27
N ILE A 152 11.88 -9.33 -1.52
CA ILE A 152 11.18 -10.43 -2.20
C ILE A 152 11.41 -11.76 -1.48
N ARG A 153 12.66 -12.04 -1.07
CA ARG A 153 13.01 -13.27 -0.34
C ARG A 153 12.36 -13.34 1.03
N ASP A 154 12.36 -12.24 1.77
CA ASP A 154 11.74 -12.17 3.10
C ASP A 154 10.22 -12.34 3.00
N SER A 155 9.60 -11.67 2.02
CA SER A 155 8.16 -11.83 1.72
C SER A 155 7.82 -13.27 1.33
N ARG A 156 8.65 -13.91 0.49
CA ARG A 156 8.49 -15.32 0.13
C ARG A 156 8.59 -16.23 1.35
N ARG A 157 9.53 -15.99 2.26
CA ARG A 157 9.67 -16.77 3.50
C ARG A 157 8.42 -16.65 4.39
N MET A 158 7.83 -15.45 4.47
CA MET A 158 6.57 -15.25 5.20
C MET A 158 5.43 -16.03 4.55
N LEU A 159 5.34 -16.03 3.22
CA LEU A 159 4.35 -16.79 2.47
C LEU A 159 4.52 -18.31 2.67
N ASP A 160 5.74 -18.82 2.56
CA ASP A 160 6.06 -20.24 2.78
C ASP A 160 5.66 -20.67 4.21
N GLY A 161 5.90 -19.81 5.20
CA GLY A 161 5.47 -20.03 6.58
C GLY A 161 3.94 -20.07 6.74
N ALA A 162 3.21 -19.22 6.01
CA ALA A 162 1.75 -19.24 6.01
C ALA A 162 1.20 -20.52 5.34
N ILE A 163 1.77 -20.93 4.20
CA ILE A 163 1.41 -22.17 3.48
C ILE A 163 1.65 -23.38 4.38
N SER A 164 2.78 -23.44 5.10
CA SER A 164 3.06 -24.52 6.04
C SER A 164 2.01 -24.62 7.16
N LYS A 165 1.58 -23.47 7.71
CA LYS A 165 0.51 -23.43 8.72
C LYS A 165 -0.82 -23.94 8.18
N ILE A 166 -1.17 -23.56 6.95
CA ILE A 166 -2.38 -24.05 6.27
C ILE A 166 -2.31 -25.58 6.15
N GLY A 167 -1.19 -26.14 5.68
CA GLY A 167 -1.03 -27.59 5.58
C GLY A 167 -1.16 -28.33 6.91
N THR A 168 -0.66 -27.76 8.01
CA THR A 168 -0.86 -28.32 9.36
C THR A 168 -2.34 -28.29 9.77
N LEU A 169 -3.03 -27.17 9.52
CA LEU A 169 -4.47 -27.06 9.81
C LEU A 169 -5.31 -28.05 9.00
N GLU A 170 -4.99 -28.25 7.72
CA GLU A 170 -5.66 -29.24 6.87
C GLU A 170 -5.47 -30.66 7.42
N LYS A 171 -4.25 -31.00 7.86
CA LYS A 171 -3.95 -32.29 8.47
C LYS A 171 -4.71 -32.50 9.79
N ASP A 172 -4.71 -31.49 10.65
CA ASP A 172 -5.43 -31.55 11.94
C ASP A 172 -6.95 -31.66 11.73
N LEU A 173 -7.50 -30.93 10.74
CA LEU A 173 -8.90 -31.03 10.37
C LEU A 173 -9.22 -32.44 9.85
N GLY A 174 -8.39 -33.00 8.96
CA GLY A 174 -8.55 -34.36 8.46
C GLY A 174 -8.54 -35.39 9.59
N ALA A 175 -7.59 -35.27 10.54
CA ALA A 175 -7.52 -36.15 11.70
C ALA A 175 -8.78 -36.07 12.58
N LYS A 176 -9.30 -34.85 12.82
CA LYS A 176 -10.56 -34.65 13.55
C LYS A 176 -11.77 -35.26 12.81
N ILE A 177 -11.85 -35.11 11.49
CA ILE A 177 -12.91 -35.72 10.68
C ILE A 177 -12.86 -37.24 10.81
N THR A 178 -11.69 -37.86 10.61
CA THR A 178 -11.52 -39.31 10.76
C THR A 178 -11.87 -39.78 12.19
N GLN A 179 -11.48 -39.02 13.22
CA GLN A 179 -11.87 -39.31 14.59
C GLN A 179 -13.38 -39.27 14.76
N LEU A 180 -14.08 -38.28 14.19
CA LEU A 180 -15.53 -38.19 14.24
C LEU A 180 -16.22 -39.34 13.50
N GLU A 181 -15.70 -39.76 12.35
CA GLU A 181 -16.20 -40.93 11.60
C GLU A 181 -16.04 -42.24 12.39
N GLN A 182 -14.93 -42.39 13.12
CA GLN A 182 -14.66 -43.56 13.97
C GLN A 182 -15.38 -43.50 15.31
N THR A 183 -15.78 -42.30 15.74
CA THR A 183 -16.60 -42.14 16.94
C THR A 183 -18.00 -42.64 16.57
N GLN A 184 -18.26 -43.92 16.82
CA GLN A 184 -19.63 -44.42 16.92
C GLN A 184 -20.31 -43.61 18.03
N VAL A 185 -20.98 -42.53 17.63
CA VAL A 185 -22.09 -42.03 18.43
C VAL A 185 -23.10 -43.17 18.41
N PRO A 186 -23.40 -43.83 19.54
CA PRO A 186 -24.53 -44.73 19.55
C PRO A 186 -25.74 -43.86 19.25
N ILE A 187 -26.18 -43.85 17.99
CA ILE A 187 -27.47 -43.30 17.61
C ILE A 187 -28.46 -44.29 18.19
N GLY A 188 -28.81 -44.05 19.45
CA GLY A 188 -29.61 -44.92 20.27
C GLY A 188 -30.25 -44.08 21.36
N PHE A 189 -31.44 -43.56 21.12
CA PHE A 189 -32.26 -43.03 22.19
C PHE A 189 -33.11 -44.17 22.78
N LEU A 190 -33.35 -44.10 24.08
CA LEU A 190 -34.29 -45.00 24.75
C LEU A 190 -35.70 -44.52 24.45
N TYR A 191 -36.54 -45.40 23.93
CA TYR A 191 -37.97 -45.15 23.80
C TYR A 191 -38.71 -45.81 24.96
N VAL A 192 -39.35 -44.99 25.80
CA VAL A 192 -40.25 -45.47 26.85
C VAL A 192 -41.64 -45.57 26.24
N GLN A 193 -42.16 -46.80 26.11
CA GLN A 193 -43.48 -47.01 25.52
C GLN A 193 -44.58 -46.82 26.56
N LEU A 194 -45.40 -45.79 26.37
CA LEU A 194 -46.64 -45.59 27.13
C LEU A 194 -47.74 -46.56 26.64
N PRO A 195 -48.72 -46.93 27.49
CA PRO A 195 -49.71 -47.97 27.18
C PRO A 195 -50.48 -47.79 25.87
N ASP A 196 -50.75 -46.54 25.46
CA ASP A 196 -51.57 -46.21 24.29
C ASP A 196 -50.74 -45.81 23.05
N GLN A 197 -49.43 -46.01 23.09
CA GLN A 197 -48.55 -45.64 21.98
C GLN A 197 -48.19 -46.85 21.11
N ALA A 198 -48.16 -46.63 19.80
CA ALA A 198 -47.71 -47.62 18.83
C ALA A 198 -46.27 -48.05 19.11
N GLU A 199 -45.95 -49.31 18.80
CA GLU A 199 -44.60 -49.83 19.01
C GLU A 199 -43.58 -49.07 18.15
N PRO A 200 -42.35 -48.82 18.66
CA PRO A 200 -41.28 -48.16 17.90
C PRO A 200 -41.00 -48.75 16.53
N LYS A 201 -41.15 -50.07 16.37
CA LYS A 201 -40.98 -50.76 15.08
C LYS A 201 -42.03 -50.34 14.04
N THR A 202 -43.19 -49.88 14.50
CA THR A 202 -44.27 -49.37 13.65
C THR A 202 -44.02 -47.91 13.27
N LEU A 203 -43.54 -47.11 14.23
CA LEU A 203 -43.23 -45.68 14.03
C LEU A 203 -41.95 -45.48 13.20
N TRP A 204 -40.96 -46.35 13.40
CA TRP A 204 -39.62 -46.27 12.81
C TRP A 204 -39.14 -47.66 12.34
N PRO A 205 -39.73 -48.20 11.26
CA PRO A 205 -39.44 -49.55 10.76
C PRO A 205 -38.02 -49.69 10.18
N ALA A 206 -37.35 -48.58 9.85
CA ALA A 206 -36.00 -48.57 9.29
C ALA A 206 -34.90 -48.87 10.32
N TYR A 207 -35.24 -49.01 11.60
CA TYR A 207 -34.27 -49.19 12.69
C TYR A 207 -34.47 -50.50 13.44
N THR A 208 -33.39 -51.00 14.02
CA THR A 208 -33.42 -52.20 14.86
C THR A 208 -33.68 -51.79 16.32
N TRP A 209 -34.55 -52.53 17.00
CA TRP A 209 -34.94 -52.24 18.38
C TRP A 209 -34.73 -53.46 19.26
N SER A 210 -34.05 -53.26 20.39
CA SER A 210 -33.88 -54.27 21.44
C SER A 210 -34.71 -53.92 22.67
N ASP A 211 -35.41 -54.90 23.23
CA ASP A 211 -36.18 -54.72 24.46
C ASP A 211 -35.24 -54.80 25.66
N VAL A 212 -35.18 -53.71 26.44
CA VAL A 212 -34.34 -53.58 27.64
C VAL A 212 -35.19 -53.35 28.89
N THR A 213 -36.48 -53.66 28.83
CA THR A 213 -37.47 -53.49 29.91
C THR A 213 -37.02 -54.13 31.22
N ALA A 214 -36.39 -55.32 31.15
CA ALA A 214 -35.89 -56.05 32.31
C ALA A 214 -34.86 -55.26 33.14
N THR A 215 -34.17 -54.30 32.54
CA THR A 215 -33.14 -53.47 33.19
C THR A 215 -33.72 -52.23 33.87
N TYR A 216 -34.89 -51.74 33.43
CA TYR A 216 -35.41 -50.42 33.82
C TYR A 216 -36.80 -50.44 34.48
N GLY A 217 -37.46 -51.60 34.57
CA GLY A 217 -38.73 -51.76 35.30
C GLY A 217 -39.97 -51.11 34.66
N GLN A 218 -39.80 -50.46 33.50
CA GLN A 218 -40.86 -49.95 32.61
C GLN A 218 -40.57 -50.43 31.18
N ARG A 219 -41.57 -50.44 30.28
CA ARG A 219 -41.37 -50.91 28.90
C ARG A 219 -40.44 -49.96 28.14
N VAL A 220 -39.17 -50.34 28.03
CA VAL A 220 -38.12 -49.53 27.39
C VAL A 220 -37.50 -50.29 26.24
N LEU A 221 -37.50 -49.67 25.07
CA LEU A 221 -36.87 -50.19 23.85
C LEU A 221 -35.65 -49.32 23.53
N LYS A 222 -34.50 -49.97 23.39
CA LYS A 222 -33.27 -49.31 22.97
C LYS A 222 -33.11 -49.48 21.47
N MET A 223 -33.01 -48.36 20.75
CA MET A 223 -32.62 -48.39 19.34
C MET A 223 -31.16 -48.85 19.22
N VAL A 224 -30.92 -49.82 18.34
CA VAL A 224 -29.61 -50.40 18.07
C VAL A 224 -29.24 -50.00 16.64
N ALA A 225 -28.05 -49.41 16.49
CA ALA A 225 -27.47 -49.11 15.19
C ALA A 225 -27.14 -50.39 14.42
#